data_AF-A0AAN9SV23-F1
#
_entry.id   AF-A0AAN9SV23-F1
#
_cell.length_a   1.000
_cell.length_b   1.000
_cell.length_c   1.000
_cell.angle_alpha   90.00
_cell.angle_beta   90.00
_cell.angle_gamma   90.00
#
_symmetry.space_group_name_H-M   'P 1'
#
loop_
_entity.id
_entity.type
_entity.pdbx_description
1 polymer ?
#
loop_
_entity_poly.entity_id
_entity_poly.type
_entity_poly.pdbx_seq_one_letter_code
_entity_poly.pdbx_strand_id
1 'polypeptide(L)'
;MSNRTRKERSGKCFVYVLATFVMLFALVLVFACVVRVRNPHLELTSATFNNATLLIVFTIYNPNFGPFYYHHCSLSVLYAGATIANSIINGGAVDFRQTKHIYLTLNLRSHKVTTANFFAKCSGTVDLFTIIDVRKTVQMACPMNLDFTSHAVQAFQ
;
A
#
# COMPACT_ATOMS: atom_id res chain seq x y z
N MET A 1 47.32 20.73 59.15
CA MET A 1 47.24 20.58 57.68
C MET A 1 46.14 19.56 57.38
N SER A 2 44.96 20.01 56.94
CA SER A 2 43.78 19.13 56.77
C SER A 2 43.86 18.35 55.46
N ASN A 3 43.99 17.03 55.54
CA ASN A 3 43.93 16.12 54.39
C ASN A 3 42.47 15.89 53.99
N ARG A 4 42.02 16.58 52.93
CA ARG A 4 40.72 16.31 52.28
C ARG A 4 40.82 15.05 51.44
N THR A 5 40.22 13.96 51.90
CA THR A 5 40.03 12.75 51.10
C THR A 5 39.09 13.04 49.92
N ARG A 6 39.65 13.03 48.72
CA ARG A 6 38.95 13.13 47.44
C ARG A 6 38.02 11.92 47.30
N LYS A 7 36.73 12.13 47.56
CA LYS A 7 35.70 11.10 47.51
C LYS A 7 35.41 10.73 46.05
N GLU A 8 35.95 9.61 45.57
CA GLU A 8 35.55 8.98 44.31
C GLU A 8 34.08 8.53 44.37
N ARG A 9 33.17 9.43 43.99
CA ARG A 9 31.75 9.14 43.75
C ARG A 9 31.38 9.65 42.36
N SER A 10 31.98 9.08 41.32
CA SER A 10 31.69 9.53 39.94
C SER A 10 31.79 8.41 38.91
N GLY A 11 31.11 7.30 39.16
CA GLY A 11 31.01 6.19 38.19
C GLY A 11 29.57 5.67 38.07
N LYS A 12 28.90 5.45 39.19
CA LYS A 12 27.53 4.89 39.22
C LYS A 12 26.51 5.78 38.49
N CYS A 13 26.56 7.10 38.69
CA CYS A 13 25.67 8.04 37.98
C CYS A 13 25.91 8.02 36.47
N PHE A 14 27.17 8.01 36.03
CA PHE A 14 27.53 7.95 34.62
C PHE A 14 27.03 6.66 33.95
N VAL A 15 27.15 5.52 34.64
CA VAL A 15 26.62 4.23 34.17
C VAL A 15 25.10 4.27 34.02
N TYR A 16 24.36 4.82 34.99
CA TYR A 16 22.90 4.96 34.88
C TYR A 16 22.49 5.89 33.73
N VAL A 17 23.17 7.04 33.57
CA VAL A 17 22.91 7.97 32.46
C VAL A 17 23.16 7.31 31.10
N LEU A 18 24.28 6.59 30.96
CA LEU A 18 24.62 5.87 29.73
C LEU A 18 23.59 4.76 29.44
N ALA A 19 23.19 3.99 30.46
CA ALA A 19 22.19 2.93 30.30
C ALA A 19 20.82 3.50 29.86
N THR A 20 20.36 4.59 30.49
CA THR A 20 19.12 5.26 30.09
C THR A 20 19.20 5.79 28.67
N PHE A 21 20.33 6.37 28.27
CA PHE A 21 20.54 6.85 26.90
C PHE A 21 20.46 5.71 25.88
N VAL A 22 21.14 4.59 26.12
CA VAL A 22 21.08 3.40 25.25
C VAL A 22 19.65 2.87 25.13
N MET A 23 18.92 2.79 26.25
CA MET A 23 17.51 2.37 26.26
C MET A 23 16.61 3.32 25.45
N LEU A 24 16.80 4.64 25.63
CA LEU A 24 16.03 5.64 24.88
C LEU A 24 16.30 5.52 23.37
N PHE A 25 17.57 5.36 22.97
CA PHE A 25 17.95 5.14 21.59
C PHE A 25 17.31 3.89 21.00
N ALA A 26 17.32 2.78 21.73
CA ALA A 26 16.65 1.55 21.30
C ALA A 26 15.14 1.77 21.08
N LEU A 27 14.46 2.47 22.00
CA LEU A 27 13.04 2.82 21.86
C LEU A 27 12.78 3.71 20.64
N VAL A 28 13.61 4.73 20.41
CA VAL A 28 13.50 5.61 19.24
C VAL A 28 13.70 4.83 17.94
N LEU A 29 14.66 3.92 17.88
CA LEU A 29 14.90 3.08 16.70
C LEU A 29 13.70 2.16 16.42
N VAL A 30 13.12 1.54 17.44
CA VAL A 30 11.91 0.73 17.30
C VAL A 30 10.76 1.57 16.77
N PHE A 31 10.53 2.76 17.36
CA PHE A 31 9.49 3.67 16.91
C PHE A 31 9.69 4.07 15.45
N ALA A 32 10.92 4.46 15.07
CA ALA A 32 11.28 4.81 13.69
C ALA A 32 11.01 3.68 12.70
N CYS A 33 11.30 2.42 13.07
CA CYS A 33 10.99 1.26 12.25
C CYS A 33 9.48 1.05 12.04
N VAL A 34 8.67 1.33 13.06
CA VAL A 34 7.21 1.17 13.01
C VAL A 34 6.55 2.27 12.18
N VAL A 35 6.99 3.53 12.31
CA VAL A 35 6.43 4.67 11.56
C VAL A 35 6.96 4.80 10.13
N ARG A 36 7.91 3.95 9.73
CA ARG A 36 8.51 3.99 8.40
C ARG A 36 7.43 3.87 7.32
N VAL A 37 7.41 4.83 6.40
CA VAL A 37 6.51 4.82 5.25
C VAL A 37 6.81 3.64 4.32
N ARG A 38 5.88 2.71 4.24
CA ARG A 38 5.80 1.57 3.33
C ARG A 38 4.99 1.94 2.08
N ASN A 39 5.19 1.16 1.03
CA ASN A 39 4.39 1.32 -0.19
C ASN A 39 2.99 0.74 0.06
N PRO A 40 1.91 1.44 -0.36
CA PRO A 40 0.59 0.82 -0.44
C PRO A 40 0.62 -0.40 -1.37
N HIS A 41 -0.34 -1.31 -1.17
CA HIS A 41 -0.49 -2.52 -1.95
C HIS A 41 -1.73 -2.41 -2.84
N LEU A 42 -1.61 -2.89 -4.08
CA LEU A 42 -2.69 -2.99 -5.03
C LEU A 42 -2.92 -4.47 -5.33
N GLU A 43 -4.16 -4.91 -5.16
CA GLU A 43 -4.54 -6.29 -5.38
C GLU A 43 -5.83 -6.35 -6.19
N LEU A 44 -5.90 -7.30 -7.13
CA LEU A 44 -7.12 -7.64 -7.83
C LEU A 44 -7.86 -8.65 -6.96
N THR A 45 -9.06 -8.34 -6.48
CA THR A 45 -9.82 -9.20 -5.55
C THR A 45 -10.82 -10.09 -6.25
N SER A 46 -11.52 -9.57 -7.25
CA SER A 46 -12.38 -10.39 -8.08
C SER A 46 -12.63 -9.80 -9.45
N ALA A 47 -12.99 -10.68 -10.38
CA ALA A 47 -13.50 -10.30 -11.68
C ALA A 47 -14.65 -11.25 -12.07
N THR A 48 -15.77 -10.65 -12.45
CA THR A 48 -17.02 -11.36 -12.78
C THR A 48 -17.52 -10.88 -14.13
N PHE A 49 -17.84 -11.81 -15.02
CA PHE A 49 -18.41 -11.49 -16.33
C PHE A 49 -19.92 -11.72 -16.34
N ASN A 50 -20.68 -10.71 -16.79
CA ASN A 50 -22.13 -10.77 -16.94
C ASN A 50 -22.56 -10.11 -18.26
N ASN A 51 -23.00 -10.91 -19.23
CA ASN A 51 -23.63 -10.44 -20.48
C ASN A 51 -22.89 -9.27 -21.16
N ALA A 52 -21.58 -9.44 -21.43
CA ALA A 52 -20.65 -8.44 -22.02
C ALA A 52 -20.10 -7.35 -21.07
N THR A 53 -20.50 -7.37 -19.80
CA THR A 53 -19.98 -6.48 -18.76
C THR A 53 -19.01 -7.23 -17.86
N LEU A 54 -17.83 -6.68 -17.63
CA LEU A 54 -16.84 -7.19 -16.69
C LEU A 54 -16.84 -6.32 -15.44
N LEU A 55 -17.28 -6.88 -14.32
CA LEU A 55 -17.24 -6.25 -13.01
C LEU A 55 -15.94 -6.67 -12.32
N ILE A 56 -15.11 -5.69 -11.98
CA ILE A 56 -13.82 -5.88 -11.36
C ILE A 56 -13.83 -5.23 -9.99
N VAL A 57 -13.31 -5.95 -9.00
CA VAL A 57 -13.04 -5.41 -7.67
C VAL A 57 -11.54 -5.44 -7.47
N PHE A 58 -10.95 -4.28 -7.21
CA PHE A 58 -9.56 -4.18 -6.78
C PHE A 58 -9.49 -3.47 -5.44
N THR A 59 -8.49 -3.83 -4.66
CA THR A 59 -8.24 -3.28 -3.32
C THR A 59 -6.98 -2.43 -3.32
N ILE A 60 -7.06 -1.34 -2.57
CA ILE A 60 -5.90 -0.55 -2.17
C ILE A 60 -5.73 -0.75 -0.67
N TYR A 61 -4.65 -1.42 -0.26
CA TYR A 61 -4.29 -1.56 1.14
C TYR A 61 -3.18 -0.55 1.50
N ASN A 62 -3.42 0.23 2.54
CA ASN A 62 -2.45 1.19 3.06
C ASN A 62 -1.83 0.67 4.37
N PRO A 63 -0.58 0.18 4.38
CA PRO A 63 0.08 -0.32 5.60
C PRO A 63 0.61 0.79 6.53
N ASN A 64 0.44 2.07 6.18
CA ASN A 64 1.08 3.19 6.87
C ASN A 64 0.27 3.73 8.05
N PHE A 65 0.95 4.44 8.95
CA PHE A 65 0.38 5.16 10.10
C PHE A 65 -0.14 6.56 9.75
N GLY A 66 -0.73 6.68 8.57
CA GLY A 66 -1.38 7.90 8.10
C GLY A 66 -2.08 7.65 6.77
N PRO A 67 -3.00 8.54 6.38
CA PRO A 67 -3.84 8.34 5.21
C PRO A 67 -3.00 8.34 3.92
N PHE A 68 -3.40 7.50 2.97
CA PHE A 68 -2.88 7.50 1.61
C PHE A 68 -3.90 8.15 0.68
N TYR A 69 -3.54 9.30 0.11
CA TYR A 69 -4.33 10.02 -0.88
C TYR A 69 -3.87 9.63 -2.28
N TYR A 70 -4.72 8.94 -3.04
CA TYR A 70 -4.45 8.62 -4.45
C TYR A 70 -5.12 9.65 -5.35
N HIS A 71 -4.37 10.18 -6.32
CA HIS A 71 -4.86 11.22 -7.23
C HIS A 71 -5.11 10.68 -8.64
N HIS A 72 -4.22 9.81 -9.11
CA HIS A 72 -4.28 9.25 -10.45
C HIS A 72 -4.16 7.73 -10.37
N CYS A 73 -5.27 7.05 -10.58
CA CYS A 73 -5.34 5.60 -10.69
C CYS A 73 -5.88 5.24 -12.08
N SER A 74 -5.19 4.34 -12.77
CA SER A 74 -5.59 3.82 -14.07
C SER A 74 -5.58 2.31 -14.05
N LEU A 75 -6.66 1.70 -14.53
CA LEU A 75 -6.77 0.28 -14.79
C LEU A 75 -6.85 0.05 -16.31
N SER A 76 -5.90 -0.70 -16.83
CA SER A 76 -5.85 -1.10 -18.24
C SER A 76 -5.99 -2.61 -18.34
N VAL A 77 -6.81 -3.05 -19.28
CA VAL A 77 -6.98 -4.47 -19.63
C VAL A 77 -6.33 -4.67 -20.99
N LEU A 78 -5.35 -5.56 -21.04
CA LEU A 78 -4.62 -5.89 -22.26
C LEU A 78 -4.99 -7.29 -22.73
N TYR A 79 -5.19 -7.45 -24.03
CA TYR A 79 -5.42 -8.73 -24.70
C TYR A 79 -4.47 -8.84 -25.88
N ALA A 80 -3.69 -9.93 -25.95
CA ALA A 80 -2.70 -10.16 -27.02
C ALA A 80 -1.75 -8.95 -27.26
N GLY A 81 -1.40 -8.22 -26.20
CA GLY A 81 -0.54 -7.03 -26.27
C GLY A 81 -1.25 -5.71 -26.63
N ALA A 82 -2.53 -5.74 -26.98
CA ALA A 82 -3.33 -4.54 -27.27
C ALA A 82 -4.23 -4.16 -26.07
N THR A 83 -4.33 -2.87 -25.74
CA THR A 83 -5.25 -2.37 -24.72
C THR A 83 -6.69 -2.45 -25.24
N ILE A 84 -7.50 -3.31 -24.64
CA ILE A 84 -8.92 -3.49 -25.02
C ILE A 84 -9.86 -2.65 -24.17
N ALA A 85 -9.45 -2.29 -22.95
CA ALA A 85 -10.20 -1.40 -22.07
C ALA A 85 -9.25 -0.58 -21.20
N ASN A 86 -9.64 0.65 -20.90
CA ASN A 86 -8.95 1.51 -19.95
C ASN A 86 -9.99 2.25 -19.11
N SER A 87 -9.75 2.36 -17.82
CA SER A 87 -10.60 3.09 -16.89
C SER A 87 -9.75 3.90 -15.93
N ILE A 88 -10.19 5.13 -15.70
CA ILE A 88 -9.58 6.07 -14.76
C ILE A 88 -10.43 6.04 -13.50
N ILE A 89 -9.78 5.84 -12.35
CA ILE A 89 -10.42 5.91 -11.06
C ILE A 89 -10.19 7.30 -10.48
N ASN A 90 -11.28 7.97 -10.13
CA ASN A 90 -11.25 9.26 -9.45
C ASN A 90 -10.44 9.17 -8.15
N GLY A 91 -9.71 10.23 -7.83
CA GLY A 91 -8.91 10.28 -6.62
C GLY A 91 -9.73 10.09 -5.34
N GLY A 92 -9.04 9.68 -4.27
CA GLY A 92 -9.64 9.47 -2.96
C GLY A 92 -8.60 9.17 -1.90
N ALA A 93 -9.07 8.79 -0.71
CA ALA A 93 -8.22 8.44 0.42
C ALA A 93 -8.43 6.98 0.88
N VAL A 94 -7.38 6.41 1.45
CA VAL A 94 -7.38 5.15 2.22
C VAL A 94 -6.75 5.46 3.58
N ASP A 95 -7.51 5.28 4.66
CA ASP A 95 -7.05 5.62 6.01
C ASP A 95 -5.88 4.74 6.48
N PHE A 96 -5.32 5.10 7.64
CA PHE A 96 -4.18 4.40 8.24
C PHE A 96 -4.50 2.91 8.44
N ARG A 97 -3.62 2.02 7.97
CA ARG A 97 -3.77 0.56 8.10
C ARG A 97 -5.09 -0.01 7.56
N GLN A 98 -5.75 0.68 6.62
CA GLN A 98 -7.02 0.25 6.04
C GLN A 98 -6.90 -0.26 4.60
N THR A 99 -7.92 -1.02 4.20
CA THR A 99 -8.13 -1.50 2.83
C THR A 99 -9.37 -0.83 2.26
N LYS A 100 -9.25 -0.32 1.03
CA LYS A 100 -10.39 0.23 0.28
C LYS A 100 -10.69 -0.62 -0.94
N HIS A 101 -11.94 -1.06 -1.05
CA HIS A 101 -12.44 -1.77 -2.23
C HIS A 101 -12.91 -0.76 -3.27
N ILE A 102 -12.52 -0.97 -4.52
CA ILE A 102 -12.92 -0.14 -5.64
C ILE A 102 -13.56 -1.04 -6.68
N TYR A 103 -14.81 -0.71 -7.00
CA TYR A 103 -15.66 -1.44 -7.92
C TYR A 103 -15.62 -0.74 -9.27
N LEU A 104 -15.27 -1.49 -10.31
CA LEU A 104 -15.21 -1.00 -11.69
C LEU A 104 -16.07 -1.87 -12.59
N THR A 105 -16.77 -1.22 -13.50
CA THR A 105 -17.60 -1.87 -14.50
C THR A 105 -17.03 -1.54 -15.87
N LEU A 106 -16.53 -2.54 -16.59
CA LEU A 106 -15.96 -2.39 -17.92
C LEU A 106 -16.84 -3.09 -18.95
N ASN A 107 -17.21 -2.39 -20.01
CA ASN A 107 -17.93 -3.00 -21.12
C ASN A 107 -16.92 -3.60 -22.11
N LEU A 108 -16.89 -4.92 -22.22
CA LEU A 108 -16.02 -5.62 -23.15
C LEU A 108 -16.70 -5.70 -24.50
N ARG A 109 -16.08 -5.11 -25.53
CA ARG A 109 -16.61 -5.13 -26.90
C ARG A 109 -16.39 -6.47 -27.63
N SER A 110 -15.68 -7.43 -27.04
CA SER A 110 -15.28 -8.67 -27.71
C SER A 110 -15.75 -9.91 -26.94
N HIS A 111 -16.52 -10.77 -27.63
CA HIS A 111 -17.11 -12.00 -27.10
C HIS A 111 -16.13 -13.19 -27.00
N LYS A 112 -14.84 -12.99 -27.31
CA LYS A 112 -13.84 -14.07 -27.47
C LYS A 112 -12.47 -13.75 -26.87
N VAL A 113 -12.43 -12.98 -25.80
CA VAL A 113 -11.22 -12.91 -24.97
C VAL A 113 -11.10 -14.26 -24.25
N THR A 114 -9.91 -14.77 -24.00
CA THR A 114 -9.69 -16.01 -23.20
C THR A 114 -8.62 -15.80 -22.15
N THR A 115 -7.66 -14.94 -22.44
CA THR A 115 -6.59 -14.55 -21.53
C THR A 115 -6.36 -13.05 -21.60
N ALA A 116 -6.62 -12.31 -20.52
CA ALA A 116 -6.40 -10.88 -20.43
C ALA A 116 -5.43 -10.55 -19.29
N ASN A 117 -4.58 -9.55 -19.50
CA ASN A 117 -3.68 -9.04 -18.48
C ASN A 117 -4.24 -7.75 -17.92
N PHE A 118 -4.47 -7.73 -16.61
CA PHE A 118 -4.89 -6.53 -15.89
C PHE A 118 -3.66 -5.78 -15.41
N PHE A 119 -3.55 -4.53 -15.81
CA PHE A 119 -2.49 -3.63 -15.39
C PHE A 119 -3.09 -2.45 -14.65
N ALA A 120 -2.81 -2.31 -13.37
CA ALA A 120 -3.24 -1.14 -12.61
C ALA A 120 -2.05 -0.34 -12.13
N LYS A 121 -2.19 0.98 -12.17
CA LYS A 121 -1.19 1.93 -11.69
C LYS A 121 -1.90 2.99 -10.88
N CYS A 122 -1.48 3.18 -9.63
CA CYS A 122 -1.98 4.21 -8.75
C CYS A 122 -0.82 5.07 -8.24
N SER A 123 -1.00 6.38 -8.30
CA SER A 123 -0.06 7.35 -7.74
C SER A 123 -0.75 8.25 -6.73
N GLY A 124 -0.05 8.54 -5.64
CA GLY A 124 -0.57 9.29 -4.52
C GLY A 124 0.50 9.73 -3.52
N THR A 125 0.04 10.24 -2.38
CA THR A 125 0.86 10.66 -1.23
C THR A 125 0.41 9.93 0.03
N VAL A 126 1.38 9.48 0.83
CA VAL A 126 1.14 9.04 2.21
C VAL A 126 1.44 10.24 3.10
N ASP A 127 0.45 10.68 3.85
CA ASP A 127 0.62 11.70 4.86
C ASP A 127 1.18 11.06 6.14
N LEU A 128 2.34 11.51 6.59
CA LEU A 128 2.92 11.12 7.87
C LEU A 128 2.70 12.24 8.90
N PHE A 129 1.83 11.96 9.87
CA PHE A 129 1.50 12.87 10.97
C PHE A 129 1.02 14.27 10.55
N THR A 130 0.45 14.43 9.34
CA THR A 130 -0.06 15.71 8.83
C THR A 130 1.03 16.76 8.58
N ILE A 131 2.29 16.32 8.53
CA ILE A 131 3.46 17.20 8.38
C ILE A 131 4.27 16.84 7.13
N ILE A 132 4.37 15.54 6.82
CA ILE A 132 5.26 15.05 5.76
C ILE A 132 4.46 14.24 4.74
N ASP A 133 4.37 14.77 3.52
CA ASP A 133 3.79 14.06 2.38
C ASP A 133 4.86 13.26 1.63
N VAL A 134 4.72 11.94 1.62
CA VAL A 134 5.61 11.04 0.88
C VAL A 134 4.90 10.52 -0.37
N ARG A 135 5.41 10.89 -1.55
CA ARG A 135 4.88 10.39 -2.83
C ARG A 135 5.14 8.89 -2.99
N LYS A 136 4.11 8.18 -3.45
CA LYS A 136 4.14 6.74 -3.75
C LYS A 136 3.45 6.45 -5.07
N THR A 137 4.05 5.56 -5.84
CA THR A 137 3.42 4.99 -7.03
C THR A 137 3.48 3.48 -6.91
N VAL A 138 2.33 2.84 -7.08
CA VAL A 138 2.16 1.40 -6.96
C VAL A 138 1.61 0.90 -8.29
N GLN A 139 2.11 -0.26 -8.72
CA GLN A 139 1.73 -0.90 -9.96
C GLN A 139 1.44 -2.38 -9.69
N MET A 140 0.43 -2.93 -10.35
CA MET A 140 0.17 -4.36 -10.37
C MET A 140 -0.05 -4.84 -11.80
N ALA A 141 0.47 -6.02 -12.10
CA ALA A 141 0.23 -6.75 -13.33
C ALA A 141 -0.28 -8.14 -12.96
N CYS A 142 -1.53 -8.44 -13.31
CA CYS A 142 -2.14 -9.74 -13.03
C CYS A 142 -2.59 -10.38 -14.35
N PRO A 143 -1.90 -11.43 -14.83
CA PRO A 143 -2.39 -12.21 -15.95
C PRO A 143 -3.60 -13.04 -15.50
N MET A 144 -4.68 -13.02 -16.27
CA MET A 144 -5.92 -13.70 -15.94
C MET A 144 -6.42 -14.50 -17.14
N ASN A 145 -6.80 -15.74 -16.89
CA ASN A 145 -7.58 -16.52 -17.85
C ASN A 145 -9.05 -16.23 -17.60
N LEU A 146 -9.67 -15.49 -18.51
CA LEU A 146 -11.09 -15.19 -18.46
C LEU A 146 -11.81 -16.30 -19.20
N ASP A 147 -12.43 -17.22 -18.46
CA ASP A 147 -13.34 -18.19 -19.05
C ASP A 147 -14.75 -17.59 -19.12
N PHE A 148 -15.13 -17.10 -20.29
CA PHE A 148 -16.41 -16.44 -20.55
C PHE A 148 -17.58 -17.41 -20.72
N THR A 149 -17.35 -18.72 -20.64
CA THR A 149 -18.39 -19.74 -20.86
C THR A 149 -19.21 -20.05 -19.62
N SER A 150 -18.80 -19.57 -18.44
CA SER A 150 -19.55 -19.70 -17.20
C SER A 150 -19.66 -18.34 -16.51
N HIS A 151 -20.74 -18.11 -15.76
CA HIS A 151 -20.92 -16.93 -14.90
C HIS A 151 -19.93 -16.93 -13.71
N ALA A 152 -18.67 -17.27 -13.94
CA ALA A 152 -17.69 -17.54 -12.90
C ALA A 152 -17.20 -16.25 -12.26
N VAL A 153 -17.28 -16.23 -10.93
CA VAL A 153 -16.56 -15.28 -10.08
C VAL A 153 -15.17 -15.88 -9.86
N GLN A 154 -14.13 -15.22 -10.35
CA GLN A 154 -12.78 -15.55 -9.91
C GLN A 154 -12.48 -14.73 -8.66
N ALA A 155 -12.40 -15.39 -7.51
CA ALA A 155 -11.99 -14.79 -6.25
C ALA A 155 -10.48 -14.99 -6.07
N PHE A 156 -9.78 -13.92 -5.74
CA PHE A 156 -8.34 -13.91 -5.53
C PHE A 156 -8.04 -13.75 -4.04
N GLN A 157 -7.10 -14.55 -3.52
CA GLN A 157 -6.68 -14.59 -2.11
C GLN A 157 -5.22 -14.18 -1.97
#